data_AF-A0A5E5QFQ6-F1
#
_entry.id   AF-A0A5E5QFQ6-F1
#
_cell.length_a   1.000
_cell.length_b   1.000
_cell.length_c   1.000
_cell.angle_alpha   90.00
_cell.angle_beta   90.00
_cell.angle_gamma   90.00
#
_symmetry.space_group_name_H-M   'P 1'
#
loop_
_entity.id
_entity.type
_entity.pdbx_description
1 polymer ?
#
loop_
_entity_poly.entity_id
_entity_poly.type
_entity_poly.pdbx_seq_one_letter_code
_entity_poly.pdbx_strand_id
1 'polypeptide(L)'
;VKGIGQAKALQVYSAVALIKRFYQEQNNTDLIINNVQNVLTLAFDIRDKKKEHLICLHLDSRNALIKKETLSIGLLDKSLIHPREIFSSALENKAANIILIHNHPSGDPTPSKQDKQVAKNIGKAGQIMGVALLDFVIIAKNGHNSFYQALKHDNTLDYVADGFQMGLFDSLEIEKSSYESNTNQVIETNYYLPKIKNNYYQLQNRRYIGGKQKLINWIFSVIKQECKGDIFADIFAGTGIVGAIATKHFKKIILNDFLHSNNIIYQAFFNNEKYNQEKINIIIKDYNNINYENIEENYFSENFGGKYFSKSSAKAIGFIRENIEQNRGNLTYKEYCILITSLLYSIDRIANTVGHYDAYFKKKSIEDVFFMKSIEPLNAKDVSIFNKDTNILAKEIKADIVYIDPPYNSRQYSRFYHVLENLTQWNKPKLHGAALKPEPENMSDYCRIQAKHKLAELVNDIDARYLVVSYNNTYTSKSNSSKNKITLEEIERILKTKGNTKIFKKNHKHFNAGNTAFDNHQEYLFVTKTKT
;
A
#
# COMPACT_ATOMS: atom_id res chain seq x y z
N VAL A 1 21.49 49.97 23.95
CA VAL A 1 20.45 50.09 25.02
C VAL A 1 20.92 51.16 25.99
N LYS A 2 20.20 52.28 26.14
CA LYS A 2 20.57 53.32 27.13
C LYS A 2 20.58 52.67 28.53
N GLY A 3 21.68 52.82 29.26
CA GLY A 3 21.87 52.24 30.60
C GLY A 3 22.74 50.99 30.69
N ILE A 4 23.23 50.44 29.56
CA ILE A 4 24.19 49.33 29.58
C ILE A 4 25.60 49.87 29.39
N GLY A 5 26.46 49.68 30.41
CA GLY A 5 27.87 50.04 30.36
C GLY A 5 28.65 49.24 29.32
N GLN A 6 29.73 49.83 28.79
CA GLN A 6 30.46 49.34 27.62
C GLN A 6 30.95 47.88 27.78
N ALA A 7 31.42 47.49 28.97
CA ALA A 7 31.85 46.13 29.27
C ALA A 7 30.71 45.10 29.19
N LYS A 8 29.52 45.43 29.70
CA LYS A 8 28.33 44.56 29.60
C LYS A 8 27.80 44.49 28.18
N ALA A 9 27.86 45.59 27.43
CA ALA A 9 27.50 45.59 26.02
C ALA A 9 28.41 44.68 25.20
N LEU A 10 29.73 44.73 25.46
CA LEU A 10 30.72 43.84 24.86
C LEU A 10 30.49 42.38 25.24
N GLN A 11 30.20 42.07 26.51
CA GLN A 11 29.89 40.69 26.91
C GLN A 11 28.65 40.14 26.19
N VAL A 12 27.58 40.92 26.07
CA VAL A 12 26.38 40.50 25.34
C VAL A 12 26.69 40.34 23.85
N TYR A 13 27.45 41.26 23.26
CA TYR A 13 27.86 41.17 21.87
C TYR A 13 28.73 39.94 21.61
N SER A 14 29.68 39.66 22.50
CA SER A 14 30.54 38.48 22.45
C SER A 14 29.74 37.19 22.62
N ALA A 15 28.76 37.14 23.52
CA ALA A 15 27.89 35.98 23.68
C ALA A 15 27.06 35.72 22.41
N VAL A 16 26.48 36.77 21.80
CA VAL A 16 25.75 36.65 20.53
C VAL A 16 26.68 36.25 19.37
N ALA A 17 27.90 36.78 19.34
CA ALA A 17 28.90 36.41 18.33
C ALA A 17 29.40 34.97 18.51
N LEU A 18 29.56 34.50 19.75
CA LEU A 18 29.92 33.13 20.07
C LEU A 18 28.81 32.16 19.67
N ILE A 19 27.54 32.51 19.93
CA ILE A 19 26.38 31.74 19.47
C ILE A 19 26.34 31.71 17.94
N LYS A 20 26.54 32.85 17.26
CA LYS A 20 26.63 32.88 15.79
C LYS A 20 27.77 32.01 15.26
N ARG A 21 28.95 32.02 15.88
CA ARG A 21 30.08 31.15 15.49
C ARG A 21 29.80 29.68 15.77
N PHE A 22 29.20 29.34 16.91
CA PHE A 22 28.81 27.97 17.23
C PHE A 22 27.84 27.40 16.19
N TYR A 23 26.85 28.19 15.76
CA TYR A 23 25.95 27.80 14.66
C TYR A 23 26.63 27.78 13.28
N GLN A 24 27.62 28.65 13.04
CA GLN A 24 28.41 28.62 11.79
C GLN A 24 29.39 27.45 11.73
N GLU A 25 29.95 27.01 12.86
CA GLU A 25 30.80 25.82 12.98
C GLU A 25 29.98 24.51 12.97
N GLN A 26 28.71 24.55 13.42
CA GLN A 26 27.74 23.47 13.25
C GLN A 26 27.13 23.37 11.82
N ASN A 27 27.58 24.15 10.84
CA ASN A 27 27.14 24.01 9.43
C ASN A 27 27.58 22.69 8.75
N ASN A 28 28.00 21.68 9.51
CA ASN A 28 28.09 20.29 9.07
C ASN A 28 26.96 19.39 9.63
N THR A 29 26.02 19.97 10.38
CA THR A 29 24.76 19.34 10.78
C THR A 29 23.62 20.10 10.15
N ASP A 30 22.93 19.45 9.23
CA ASP A 30 21.71 19.94 8.60
C ASP A 30 20.71 20.47 9.65
N LEU A 31 20.20 21.71 9.48
CA LEU A 31 19.18 22.26 10.38
C LEU A 31 17.85 21.56 10.09
N ILE A 32 17.60 20.45 10.79
CA ILE A 32 16.39 19.65 10.62
C ILE A 32 15.22 20.33 11.35
N ILE A 33 14.14 20.57 10.62
CA ILE A 33 12.87 21.02 11.18
C ILE A 33 12.08 19.79 11.59
N ASN A 34 11.79 19.64 12.89
CA ASN A 34 11.05 18.49 13.41
C ASN A 34 9.74 18.87 14.13
N ASN A 35 9.53 20.16 14.37
CA ASN A 35 8.35 20.67 15.06
C ASN A 35 8.11 22.15 14.72
N VAL A 36 6.91 22.64 15.06
CA VAL A 36 6.53 24.05 14.85
C VAL A 36 7.47 25.02 15.59
N GLN A 37 8.07 24.62 16.72
CA GLN A 37 8.98 25.50 17.47
C GLN A 37 10.26 25.83 16.68
N ASN A 38 10.77 24.89 15.88
CA ASN A 38 11.87 25.16 14.94
C ASN A 38 11.47 26.20 13.89
N VAL A 39 10.26 26.07 13.34
CA VAL A 39 9.69 27.03 12.38
C VAL A 39 9.55 28.43 12.99
N LEU A 40 9.01 28.52 14.22
CA LEU A 40 8.86 29.79 14.95
C LEU A 40 10.20 30.45 15.24
N THR A 41 11.23 29.65 15.54
CA THR A 41 12.59 30.16 15.78
C THR A 41 13.16 30.77 14.51
N LEU A 42 12.97 30.11 13.36
CA LEU A 42 13.42 30.59 12.05
C LEU A 42 12.64 31.82 11.57
N ALA A 43 11.39 32.00 11.99
CA ALA A 43 10.52 33.12 11.58
C ALA A 43 10.34 34.20 12.65
N PHE A 44 11.16 34.18 13.70
CA PHE A 44 11.06 35.14 14.80
C PHE A 44 11.20 36.60 14.33
N ASP A 45 11.99 36.84 13.28
CA ASP A 45 12.27 38.14 12.68
C ASP A 45 11.06 38.84 12.05
N ILE A 46 10.02 38.08 11.68
CA ILE A 46 8.80 38.63 11.06
C ILE A 46 7.60 38.74 12.00
N ARG A 47 7.66 38.18 13.21
CA ARG A 47 6.53 38.13 14.16
C ARG A 47 5.95 39.51 14.50
N ASP A 48 6.81 40.49 14.74
CA ASP A 48 6.42 41.84 15.17
C ASP A 48 6.44 42.87 14.02
N LYS A 49 6.51 42.41 12.76
CA LYS A 49 6.50 43.31 11.60
C LYS A 49 5.11 43.91 11.41
N LYS A 50 5.07 45.22 11.18
CA LYS A 50 3.84 45.99 10.92
C LYS A 50 3.22 45.71 9.54
N LYS A 51 3.96 45.06 8.64
CA LYS A 51 3.50 44.62 7.32
C LYS A 51 3.37 43.10 7.34
N GLU A 52 2.39 42.56 6.63
CA GLU A 52 2.26 41.13 6.37
C GLU A 52 3.43 40.65 5.51
N HIS A 53 3.96 39.48 5.81
CA HIS A 53 5.06 38.80 5.12
C HIS A 53 4.63 37.34 4.93
N LEU A 54 4.88 36.82 3.72
CA LEU A 54 4.81 35.39 3.46
C LEU A 54 6.22 34.86 3.25
N ILE A 55 6.61 33.87 4.03
CA ILE A 55 7.91 33.19 3.95
C ILE A 55 7.71 31.74 3.52
N CYS A 56 8.64 31.23 2.70
CA CYS A 56 8.78 29.82 2.37
C CYS A 56 10.08 29.27 2.97
N LEU A 57 9.98 28.14 3.66
CA LEU A 57 11.12 27.31 4.02
C LEU A 57 11.18 26.13 3.05
N HIS A 58 12.28 26.02 2.32
CA HIS A 58 12.57 24.94 1.38
C HIS A 58 13.33 23.84 2.11
N LEU A 59 12.86 22.60 2.04
CA LEU A 59 13.37 21.47 2.83
C LEU A 59 13.77 20.28 1.96
N ASP A 60 14.81 19.55 2.36
CA ASP A 60 15.19 18.27 1.75
C ASP A 60 14.27 17.12 2.23
N SER A 61 14.53 15.89 1.77
CA SER A 61 13.76 14.70 2.16
C SER A 61 13.91 14.30 3.63
N ARG A 62 14.93 14.81 4.32
CA ARG A 62 15.15 14.63 5.77
C ARG A 62 14.64 15.83 6.57
N ASN A 63 13.91 16.74 5.94
CA ASN A 63 13.44 18.01 6.50
C ASN A 63 14.56 18.97 6.95
N ALA A 64 15.75 18.83 6.37
CA ALA A 64 16.82 19.81 6.51
C ALA A 64 16.45 21.10 5.78
N LEU A 65 16.67 22.25 6.42
CA LEU A 65 16.49 23.56 5.80
C LEU A 65 17.51 23.80 4.70
N ILE A 66 17.05 23.87 3.46
CA ILE A 66 17.84 24.25 2.28
C ILE A 66 17.91 25.77 2.19
N LYS A 67 16.77 26.45 2.25
CA LYS A 67 16.66 27.91 2.06
C LYS A 67 15.44 28.48 2.78
N LYS A 68 15.61 29.65 3.41
CA LYS A 68 14.51 30.52 3.87
C LYS A 68 14.34 31.67 2.89
N GLU A 69 13.14 31.88 2.39
CA GLU A 69 12.85 32.89 1.36
C GLU A 69 11.61 33.70 1.69
N THR A 70 11.66 35.02 1.50
CA THR A 70 10.48 35.89 1.61
C THR A 70 9.82 36.01 0.25
N LEU A 71 8.59 35.50 0.14
CA LEU A 71 7.79 35.49 -1.09
C LEU A 71 7.04 36.80 -1.32
N SER A 72 6.62 37.48 -0.24
CA SER A 72 5.88 38.74 -0.32
C SER A 72 6.00 39.57 0.97
N ILE A 73 5.86 40.89 0.83
CA ILE A 73 5.80 41.89 1.91
C ILE A 73 4.73 42.95 1.57
N GLY A 74 3.68 43.08 2.38
CA GLY A 74 2.59 44.06 2.18
C GLY A 74 1.19 43.44 2.29
N LEU A 75 0.12 44.24 2.12
CA LEU A 75 -1.26 43.75 2.16
C LEU A 75 -1.43 42.59 1.17
N LEU A 76 -1.81 41.41 1.67
CA LEU A 76 -2.20 40.26 0.86
C LEU A 76 -3.54 40.51 0.15
N ASP A 77 -3.52 41.41 -0.84
CA ASP A 77 -4.63 41.53 -1.77
C ASP A 77 -4.75 40.25 -2.61
N LYS A 78 -6.00 39.91 -2.93
CA LYS A 78 -6.54 38.58 -3.34
C LYS A 78 -5.84 37.81 -4.49
N SER A 79 -4.71 38.24 -5.06
CA SER A 79 -4.21 37.69 -6.34
C SER A 79 -2.70 37.52 -6.53
N LEU A 80 -1.80 37.89 -5.61
CA LEU A 80 -0.39 38.09 -6.02
C LEU A 80 0.59 36.92 -5.81
N ILE A 81 0.28 35.89 -5.01
CA ILE A 81 1.22 34.75 -4.86
C ILE A 81 0.62 33.52 -5.50
N HIS A 82 0.90 33.39 -6.79
CA HIS A 82 0.49 32.25 -7.58
C HIS A 82 1.32 31.01 -7.19
N PRO A 83 0.71 29.80 -7.10
CA PRO A 83 1.45 28.57 -6.76
C PRO A 83 2.73 28.38 -7.59
N ARG A 84 2.68 28.72 -8.88
CA ARG A 84 3.84 28.72 -9.80
C ARG A 84 5.09 29.40 -9.23
N GLU A 85 4.96 30.53 -8.54
CA GLU A 85 6.11 31.29 -8.03
C GLU A 85 6.73 30.57 -6.83
N ILE A 86 5.88 30.01 -5.96
CA ILE A 86 6.30 29.22 -4.80
C ILE A 86 7.04 27.96 -5.26
N PHE A 87 6.46 27.23 -6.21
CA PHE A 87 7.02 25.97 -6.69
C PHE A 87 8.18 26.15 -7.66
N SER A 88 8.28 27.26 -8.41
CA SER A 88 9.47 27.57 -9.23
C SER A 88 10.71 27.63 -8.34
N SER A 89 10.65 28.42 -7.27
CA SER A 89 11.75 28.51 -6.31
C SER A 89 12.01 27.17 -5.60
N ALA A 90 10.96 26.43 -5.23
CA ALA A 90 11.14 25.12 -4.57
C ALA A 90 11.86 24.11 -5.47
N LEU A 91 11.52 24.08 -6.76
CA LEU A 91 12.15 23.21 -7.75
C LEU A 91 13.60 23.62 -8.05
N GLU A 92 13.88 24.92 -8.18
CA GLU A 92 15.24 25.44 -8.34
C GLU A 92 16.16 25.03 -7.18
N ASN A 93 15.62 25.03 -5.95
CA ASN A 93 16.34 24.62 -4.75
C ASN A 93 16.29 23.10 -4.51
N LYS A 94 15.70 22.31 -5.41
CA LYS A 94 15.53 20.85 -5.27
C LYS A 94 14.87 20.43 -3.95
N ALA A 95 13.91 21.23 -3.48
CA ALA A 95 13.19 20.96 -2.26
C ALA A 95 12.29 19.73 -2.42
N ALA A 96 12.32 18.82 -1.46
CA ALA A 96 11.34 17.73 -1.35
C ALA A 96 10.04 18.24 -0.70
N ASN A 97 10.15 19.22 0.19
CA ASN A 97 9.04 19.76 0.96
C ASN A 97 9.16 21.28 1.15
N ILE A 98 8.03 21.93 1.41
CA ILE A 98 7.96 23.34 1.78
C ILE A 98 7.12 23.56 3.04
N ILE A 99 7.46 24.62 3.78
CA ILE A 99 6.63 25.18 4.86
C ILE A 99 6.39 26.64 4.55
N LEU A 100 5.12 27.05 4.59
CA LEU A 100 4.74 28.45 4.46
C LEU A 100 4.54 29.09 5.83
N ILE A 101 4.89 30.37 5.95
CA ILE A 101 4.76 31.13 7.18
C ILE A 101 4.19 32.50 6.87
N HIS A 102 3.10 32.87 7.53
CA HIS A 102 2.44 34.17 7.36
C HIS A 102 2.36 34.90 8.70
N ASN A 103 2.85 36.14 8.81
CA ASN A 103 2.62 36.94 10.02
C ASN A 103 1.35 37.78 9.95
N HIS A 104 0.61 37.84 11.05
CA HIS A 104 -0.55 38.71 11.23
C HIS A 104 -0.16 39.94 12.09
N PRO A 105 -0.06 41.15 11.50
CA PRO A 105 0.23 42.37 12.24
C PRO A 105 -0.85 42.76 13.27
N SER A 106 -2.06 42.23 13.13
CA SER A 106 -3.19 42.42 14.07
C SER A 106 -2.92 41.83 15.46
N GLY A 107 -1.96 40.91 15.57
CA GLY A 107 -1.61 40.24 16.82
C GLY A 107 -2.40 38.95 17.10
N ASP A 108 -3.43 38.64 16.30
CA ASP A 108 -4.23 37.41 16.40
C ASP A 108 -3.76 36.34 15.38
N PRO A 109 -3.34 35.14 15.82
CA PRO A 109 -2.91 34.06 14.93
C PRO A 109 -4.07 33.29 14.27
N THR A 110 -5.33 33.68 14.50
CA THR A 110 -6.50 32.98 13.94
C THR A 110 -6.50 33.07 12.40
N PRO A 111 -6.60 31.92 11.69
CA PRO A 111 -6.56 31.91 10.23
C PRO A 111 -7.79 32.56 9.59
N SER A 112 -7.53 33.46 8.64
CA SER A 112 -8.58 34.05 7.81
C SER A 112 -9.18 33.01 6.85
N LYS A 113 -10.32 33.34 6.22
CA LYS A 113 -10.88 32.51 5.13
C LYS A 113 -9.90 32.37 3.97
N GLN A 114 -9.06 33.39 3.74
CA GLN A 114 -8.07 33.41 2.67
C GLN A 114 -6.90 32.49 2.99
N ASP A 115 -6.38 32.51 4.22
CA ASP A 115 -5.29 31.60 4.64
C ASP A 115 -5.71 30.14 4.45
N LYS A 116 -6.93 29.79 4.84
CA LYS A 116 -7.48 28.44 4.64
C LYS A 116 -7.55 28.05 3.16
N GLN A 117 -7.93 28.98 2.29
CA GLN A 117 -8.01 28.74 0.86
C GLN A 117 -6.63 28.61 0.23
N VAL A 118 -5.66 29.42 0.66
CA VAL A 118 -4.25 29.34 0.23
C VAL A 118 -3.65 28.01 0.64
N ALA A 119 -3.79 27.61 1.91
CA ALA A 119 -3.31 26.32 2.42
C ALA A 119 -3.82 25.16 1.56
N LYS A 120 -5.13 25.18 1.25
CA LYS A 120 -5.79 24.15 0.44
C LYS A 120 -5.30 24.14 -1.02
N ASN A 121 -5.15 25.31 -1.63
CA ASN A 121 -4.73 25.42 -3.03
C ASN A 121 -3.26 25.03 -3.21
N ILE A 122 -2.38 25.49 -2.31
CA ILE A 122 -0.96 25.13 -2.33
C ILE A 122 -0.74 23.67 -1.97
N GLY A 123 -1.49 23.11 -1.01
CA GLY A 123 -1.44 21.68 -0.70
C GLY A 123 -1.75 20.80 -1.92
N LYS A 124 -2.80 21.14 -2.69
CA LYS A 124 -3.13 20.44 -3.94
C LYS A 124 -2.06 20.62 -5.02
N ALA A 125 -1.56 21.84 -5.19
CA ALA A 125 -0.50 22.09 -6.16
C ALA A 125 0.78 21.33 -5.80
N GLY A 126 1.15 21.27 -4.51
CA GLY A 126 2.30 20.51 -4.04
C GLY A 126 2.21 19.01 -4.32
N GLN A 127 1.00 18.43 -4.18
CA GLN A 127 0.75 17.04 -4.57
C GLN A 127 1.01 16.80 -6.07
N ILE A 128 0.57 17.73 -6.93
CA ILE A 128 0.77 17.63 -8.39
C ILE A 128 2.25 17.84 -8.75
N MET A 129 2.91 18.80 -8.10
CA MET A 129 4.30 19.18 -8.40
C MET A 129 5.34 18.23 -7.78
N GLY A 130 4.93 17.29 -6.91
CA GLY A 130 5.84 16.39 -6.20
C GLY A 130 6.65 17.07 -5.09
N VAL A 131 6.20 18.23 -4.58
CA VAL A 131 6.82 18.98 -3.48
C VAL A 131 5.76 19.26 -2.43
N ALA A 132 5.78 18.55 -1.30
CA ALA A 132 4.68 18.61 -0.34
C ALA A 132 4.70 19.89 0.52
N LEU A 133 3.53 20.49 0.75
CA LEU A 133 3.34 21.51 1.78
C LEU A 133 3.16 20.81 3.13
N LEU A 134 4.20 20.81 3.98
CA LEU A 134 4.16 20.14 5.29
C LEU A 134 3.32 20.91 6.30
N ASP A 135 3.49 22.23 6.34
CA ASP A 135 2.75 23.09 7.25
C ASP A 135 2.53 24.47 6.62
N PHE A 136 1.47 25.13 7.08
CA PHE A 136 1.28 26.54 6.90
C PHE A 136 1.10 27.17 8.29
N VAL A 137 2.06 27.98 8.71
CA VAL A 137 2.09 28.53 10.07
C VAL A 137 1.75 30.01 10.04
N ILE A 138 0.71 30.39 10.77
CA ILE A 138 0.38 31.79 11.05
C ILE A 138 1.05 32.19 12.35
N ILE A 139 1.80 33.28 12.34
CA ILE A 139 2.49 33.81 13.52
C ILE A 139 1.99 35.21 13.86
N ALA A 140 1.80 35.47 15.14
CA ALA A 140 1.35 36.77 15.61
C ALA A 140 1.94 37.11 16.98
N LYS A 141 1.69 38.33 17.45
CA LYS A 141 2.15 38.75 18.78
C LYS A 141 1.60 37.84 19.89
N ASN A 142 0.33 37.44 19.81
CA ASN A 142 -0.34 36.68 20.87
C ASN A 142 -0.28 35.15 20.70
N GLY A 143 0.47 34.64 19.71
CA GLY A 143 0.63 33.20 19.53
C GLY A 143 0.92 32.80 18.08
N HIS A 144 0.63 31.54 17.77
CA HIS A 144 0.74 30.98 16.43
C HIS A 144 -0.40 29.99 16.17
N ASN A 145 -0.68 29.72 14.91
CA ASN A 145 -1.59 28.69 14.45
C ASN A 145 -0.89 27.87 13.37
N SER A 146 -0.98 26.55 13.46
CA SER A 146 -0.36 25.63 12.51
C SER A 146 -1.45 24.83 11.82
N PHE A 147 -1.37 24.77 10.49
CA PHE A 147 -2.26 23.95 9.68
C PHE A 147 -1.80 22.49 9.59
N TYR A 148 -0.67 22.13 10.20
CA TYR A 148 -0.06 20.81 10.15
C TYR A 148 -1.06 19.68 10.37
N GLN A 149 -1.92 19.76 11.39
CA GLN A 149 -2.92 18.73 11.67
C GLN A 149 -4.03 18.65 10.61
N ALA A 150 -4.39 19.78 10.00
CA ALA A 150 -5.42 19.86 8.96
C ALA A 150 -4.88 19.48 7.56
N LEU A 151 -3.58 19.70 7.33
CA LEU A 151 -2.84 19.29 6.13
C LEU A 151 -2.35 17.84 6.24
N LYS A 152 -2.25 17.29 7.46
CA LYS A 152 -2.13 15.85 7.73
C LYS A 152 -3.36 15.14 7.18
N HIS A 153 -3.21 14.50 6.03
CA HIS A 153 -4.18 13.54 5.52
C HIS A 153 -4.12 12.19 6.28
N ASP A 154 -3.13 12.01 7.17
CA ASP A 154 -2.86 10.78 7.91
C ASP A 154 -2.23 11.13 9.29
N ASN A 155 -2.68 10.51 10.39
CA ASN A 155 -2.22 10.86 11.75
C ASN A 155 -0.81 10.32 12.10
N THR A 156 -0.08 9.77 11.13
CA THR A 156 1.23 9.10 11.32
C THR A 156 2.45 9.87 10.83
N LEU A 157 2.28 11.04 10.21
CA LEU A 157 3.42 11.89 9.86
C LEU A 157 3.93 12.63 11.11
N ASP A 158 5.03 12.18 11.69
CA ASP A 158 6.03 13.13 12.20
C ASP A 158 6.93 13.53 11.02
N TYR A 159 7.65 14.64 11.19
CA TYR A 159 8.58 15.26 10.24
C TYR A 159 9.65 14.30 9.68
N VAL A 160 9.26 13.33 8.87
CA VAL A 160 10.12 12.48 8.03
C VAL A 160 9.36 12.22 6.73
N ALA A 161 9.92 12.71 5.62
CA ALA A 161 9.29 12.60 4.32
C ALA A 161 9.63 11.26 3.66
N ASP A 162 8.67 10.33 3.65
CA ASP A 162 8.58 9.39 2.54
C ASP A 162 7.94 10.17 1.38
N GLY A 163 8.79 10.71 0.49
CA GLY A 163 8.39 11.54 -0.63
C GLY A 163 7.17 10.99 -1.36
N PHE A 164 6.15 11.83 -1.52
CA PHE A 164 4.97 11.51 -2.31
C PHE A 164 5.36 11.54 -3.80
N GLN A 165 5.91 10.43 -4.30
CA GLN A 165 6.30 10.31 -5.69
C GLN A 165 5.08 9.96 -6.56
N MET A 166 4.27 10.97 -6.92
CA MET A 166 3.45 10.87 -8.13
C MET A 166 4.39 10.98 -9.32
N GLY A 167 4.35 10.00 -10.21
CA GLY A 167 5.15 10.03 -11.43
C GLY A 167 4.61 11.08 -12.39
N LEU A 168 5.48 11.64 -13.24
CA LEU A 168 5.11 12.56 -14.34
C LEU A 168 3.95 12.05 -15.23
N PHE A 169 3.75 10.73 -15.25
CA PHE A 169 2.71 10.03 -16.00
C PHE A 169 1.33 9.99 -15.31
N ASP A 170 1.24 10.34 -14.02
CA ASP A 170 -0.03 10.45 -13.29
C ASP A 170 -0.74 11.78 -13.61
N SER A 171 0.01 12.83 -13.99
CA SER A 171 -0.53 14.15 -14.34
C SER A 171 -1.00 14.27 -15.79
N LEU A 172 -0.56 13.37 -16.68
CA LEU A 172 -0.90 13.36 -18.11
C LEU A 172 -2.22 12.64 -18.43
N GLU A 173 -2.92 12.09 -17.43
CA GLU A 173 -4.14 11.28 -17.63
C GLU A 173 -5.43 12.08 -17.93
N ILE A 174 -5.37 13.42 -18.00
CA ILE A 174 -6.58 14.26 -18.13
C ILE A 174 -7.01 14.49 -19.59
N GLU A 175 -6.15 14.32 -20.60
CA GLU A 175 -6.56 14.53 -21.99
C GLU A 175 -7.07 13.25 -22.65
N LYS A 176 -8.40 13.15 -22.70
CA LYS A 176 -9.17 12.19 -23.49
C LYS A 176 -8.83 12.32 -24.99
N SER A 177 -8.52 11.21 -25.64
CA SER A 177 -8.75 11.07 -27.08
C SER A 177 -10.10 10.41 -27.33
N SER A 178 -10.95 11.11 -28.07
CA SER A 178 -12.27 10.71 -28.55
C SER A 178 -12.19 9.54 -29.53
N TYR A 179 -12.70 8.36 -29.14
CA TYR A 179 -13.38 7.43 -30.04
C TYR A 179 -14.44 6.65 -29.24
N GLU A 180 -15.71 6.85 -29.62
CA GLU A 180 -16.87 6.17 -29.04
C GLU A 180 -17.02 4.75 -29.60
N SER A 181 -17.39 3.82 -28.73
CA SER A 181 -18.33 2.74 -29.08
C SER A 181 -18.97 2.16 -27.81
N ASN A 182 -20.28 2.36 -27.64
CA ASN A 182 -21.23 1.65 -26.75
C ASN A 182 -20.66 0.96 -25.50
N THR A 183 -20.17 1.72 -24.52
CA THR A 183 -19.91 1.21 -23.17
C THR A 183 -20.92 1.79 -22.19
N ASN A 184 -21.66 0.91 -21.50
CA ASN A 184 -22.47 1.29 -20.35
C ASN A 184 -21.54 1.86 -19.27
N GLN A 185 -21.51 3.19 -19.13
CA GLN A 185 -20.75 3.87 -18.09
C GLN A 185 -21.40 3.57 -16.74
N VAL A 186 -20.67 2.87 -15.86
CA VAL A 186 -21.12 2.53 -14.50
C VAL A 186 -20.71 3.64 -13.55
N ILE A 187 -21.64 4.15 -12.76
CA ILE A 187 -21.35 5.13 -11.69
C ILE A 187 -20.69 4.38 -10.53
N GLU A 188 -19.41 4.67 -10.27
CA GLU A 188 -18.66 4.00 -9.20
C GLU A 188 -19.12 4.47 -7.82
N THR A 189 -19.34 3.50 -6.94
CA THR A 189 -19.62 3.70 -5.51
C THR A 189 -18.34 3.39 -4.73
N ASN A 190 -18.05 4.14 -3.67
CA ASN A 190 -16.85 3.91 -2.86
C ASN A 190 -17.05 2.72 -1.90
N TYR A 191 -16.30 1.64 -2.11
CA TYR A 191 -16.24 0.46 -1.26
C TYR A 191 -14.94 0.49 -0.45
N TYR A 192 -14.96 1.20 0.69
CA TYR A 192 -13.77 1.37 1.53
C TYR A 192 -13.60 0.21 2.53
N LEU A 193 -12.39 -0.34 2.63
CA LEU A 193 -11.95 -1.10 3.82
C LEU A 193 -11.40 -0.09 4.82
N PRO A 194 -11.95 0.03 6.05
CA PRO A 194 -11.44 0.96 7.04
C PRO A 194 -9.96 0.68 7.29
N LYS A 195 -9.16 1.75 7.27
CA LYS A 195 -7.75 1.73 7.66
C LYS A 195 -7.61 2.36 9.06
N ILE A 196 -6.76 1.73 9.87
CA ILE A 196 -5.96 2.27 10.99
C ILE A 196 -6.37 1.82 12.40
N LYS A 197 -5.71 0.74 12.86
CA LYS A 197 -4.92 0.76 14.11
C LYS A 197 -3.44 0.69 13.74
N ASN A 198 -2.60 1.59 14.26
CA ASN A 198 -1.20 1.77 13.82
C ASN A 198 -0.25 0.56 14.04
N ASN A 199 -0.69 -0.47 14.76
CA ASN A 199 0.17 -1.58 15.19
C ASN A 199 -0.14 -2.95 14.56
N TYR A 200 -1.10 -3.02 13.62
CA TYR A 200 -1.54 -4.28 13.03
C TYR A 200 -1.44 -4.29 11.51
N TYR A 201 -1.13 -5.46 10.95
CA TYR A 201 -1.26 -5.72 9.52
C TYR A 201 -2.72 -5.91 9.12
N GLN A 202 -3.09 -5.30 8.01
CA GLN A 202 -4.38 -5.43 7.36
C GLN A 202 -4.22 -6.24 6.09
N LEU A 203 -5.31 -6.86 5.62
CA LEU A 203 -5.31 -7.77 4.48
C LEU A 203 -4.66 -7.18 3.21
N GLN A 204 -4.85 -5.88 2.96
CA GLN A 204 -4.30 -5.18 1.79
C GLN A 204 -2.78 -4.92 1.86
N ASN A 205 -2.13 -5.14 3.00
CA ASN A 205 -0.69 -4.89 3.15
C ASN A 205 0.19 -5.94 2.44
N ARG A 206 -0.40 -7.04 1.97
CA ARG A 206 0.33 -8.09 1.26
C ARG A 206 0.67 -7.69 -0.17
N ARG A 207 1.90 -7.93 -0.60
CA ARG A 207 2.29 -7.81 -2.01
C ARG A 207 1.83 -9.05 -2.76
N TYR A 208 1.01 -8.85 -3.79
CA TYR A 208 0.47 -9.95 -4.58
C TYR A 208 0.19 -9.50 -6.02
N ILE A 209 0.77 -10.24 -6.97
CA ILE A 209 0.55 -10.04 -8.41
C ILE A 209 -0.93 -10.24 -8.74
N GLY A 210 -1.52 -9.24 -9.42
CA GLY A 210 -2.91 -9.28 -9.87
C GLY A 210 -3.94 -8.84 -8.84
N GLY A 211 -3.52 -8.25 -7.71
CA GLY A 211 -4.42 -7.75 -6.68
C GLY A 211 -5.46 -6.75 -7.21
N LYS A 212 -6.74 -7.01 -6.94
CA LYS A 212 -7.89 -6.21 -7.44
C LYS A 212 -8.22 -4.96 -6.61
N GLN A 213 -7.27 -4.48 -5.80
CA GLN A 213 -7.48 -3.33 -4.90
C GLN A 213 -7.96 -2.07 -5.63
N LYS A 214 -7.33 -1.73 -6.76
CA LYS A 214 -7.68 -0.54 -7.56
C LYS A 214 -9.00 -0.69 -8.35
N LEU A 215 -9.48 -1.92 -8.52
CA LEU A 215 -10.66 -2.25 -9.32
C LEU A 215 -11.89 -2.55 -8.45
N ILE A 216 -11.73 -2.57 -7.12
CA ILE A 216 -12.74 -3.05 -6.19
C ILE A 216 -14.04 -2.25 -6.27
N ASN A 217 -13.95 -0.92 -6.37
CA ASN A 217 -15.10 -0.05 -6.48
C ASN A 217 -15.91 -0.36 -7.73
N TRP A 218 -15.22 -0.48 -8.86
CA TRP A 218 -15.83 -0.78 -10.15
C TRP A 218 -16.48 -2.16 -10.16
N ILE A 219 -15.77 -3.19 -9.69
CA ILE A 219 -16.29 -4.57 -9.63
C ILE A 219 -17.57 -4.64 -8.81
N PHE A 220 -17.57 -4.05 -7.60
CA PHE A 220 -18.75 -4.11 -6.74
C PHE A 220 -19.89 -3.20 -7.19
N SER A 221 -19.61 -2.09 -7.90
CA SER A 221 -20.66 -1.30 -8.55
C SER A 221 -21.37 -2.09 -9.64
N VAL A 222 -20.63 -2.83 -10.47
CA VAL A 222 -21.23 -3.72 -11.48
C VAL A 222 -22.03 -4.84 -10.82
N ILE A 223 -21.47 -5.51 -9.80
CA ILE A 223 -22.17 -6.59 -9.07
C ILE A 223 -23.47 -6.06 -8.46
N LYS A 224 -23.44 -4.89 -7.82
CA LYS A 224 -24.63 -4.28 -7.21
C LYS A 224 -25.71 -3.92 -8.24
N GLN A 225 -25.30 -3.51 -9.43
CA GLN A 225 -26.21 -3.15 -10.52
C GLN A 225 -26.85 -4.37 -11.18
N GLU A 226 -26.06 -5.42 -11.42
CA GLU A 226 -26.45 -6.53 -12.31
C GLU A 226 -26.83 -7.82 -11.58
N CYS A 227 -26.39 -8.00 -10.34
CA CYS A 227 -26.57 -9.23 -9.59
C CYS A 227 -27.49 -9.05 -8.38
N LYS A 228 -28.14 -10.14 -7.94
CA LYS A 228 -28.94 -10.19 -6.71
C LYS A 228 -28.70 -11.50 -5.99
N GLY A 229 -28.47 -11.45 -4.68
CA GLY A 229 -28.28 -12.63 -3.85
C GLY A 229 -27.70 -12.32 -2.49
N ASP A 230 -27.66 -13.34 -1.64
CA ASP A 230 -27.16 -13.31 -0.28
C ASP A 230 -25.87 -14.15 -0.10
N ILE A 231 -25.60 -15.09 -1.02
CA ILE A 231 -24.43 -15.98 -0.97
C ILE A 231 -23.42 -15.60 -2.06
N PHE A 232 -22.23 -15.19 -1.64
CA PHE A 232 -21.14 -14.79 -2.54
C PHE A 232 -19.96 -15.76 -2.43
N ALA A 233 -19.46 -16.26 -3.55
CA ALA A 233 -18.27 -17.10 -3.60
C ALA A 233 -17.14 -16.41 -4.38
N ASP A 234 -15.97 -16.29 -3.74
CA ASP A 234 -14.71 -15.90 -4.36
C ASP A 234 -13.83 -17.16 -4.46
N ILE A 235 -13.87 -17.81 -5.62
CA ILE A 235 -13.28 -19.16 -5.78
C ILE A 235 -11.79 -19.14 -6.18
N PHE A 236 -11.29 -17.97 -6.57
CA PHE A 236 -9.88 -17.65 -6.84
C PHE A 236 -9.46 -16.43 -5.99
N ALA A 237 -9.60 -16.53 -4.67
CA ALA A 237 -9.61 -15.35 -3.80
C ALA A 237 -8.27 -14.59 -3.75
N GLY A 238 -7.14 -15.23 -4.04
CA GLY A 238 -5.81 -14.60 -4.10
C GLY A 238 -5.39 -13.91 -2.80
N THR A 239 -5.62 -12.60 -2.73
CA THR A 239 -5.37 -11.80 -1.51
C THR A 239 -6.55 -11.81 -0.53
N GLY A 240 -7.71 -12.27 -0.97
CA GLY A 240 -8.97 -12.22 -0.22
C GLY A 240 -9.64 -10.85 -0.22
N ILE A 241 -9.15 -9.85 -0.97
CA ILE A 241 -9.69 -8.47 -0.88
C ILE A 241 -11.11 -8.34 -1.41
N VAL A 242 -11.45 -9.11 -2.45
CA VAL A 242 -12.81 -9.18 -3.01
C VAL A 242 -13.73 -9.83 -1.97
N GLY A 243 -13.34 -10.98 -1.44
CA GLY A 243 -13.98 -11.58 -0.26
C GLY A 243 -14.19 -10.63 0.92
N ALA A 244 -13.18 -9.84 1.30
CA ALA A 244 -13.25 -8.90 2.42
C ALA A 244 -14.33 -7.82 2.21
N ILE A 245 -14.47 -7.29 0.99
CA ILE A 245 -15.57 -6.38 0.69
C ILE A 245 -16.91 -7.12 0.66
N ALA A 246 -16.96 -8.32 0.07
CA ALA A 246 -18.17 -9.12 0.00
C ALA A 246 -18.78 -9.38 1.39
N THR A 247 -17.95 -9.57 2.43
CA THR A 247 -18.42 -9.79 3.82
C THR A 247 -19.28 -8.64 4.37
N LYS A 248 -19.22 -7.44 3.77
CA LYS A 248 -20.03 -6.27 4.17
C LYS A 248 -21.37 -6.19 3.45
N HIS A 249 -21.55 -6.95 2.37
CA HIS A 249 -22.69 -6.81 1.46
C HIS A 249 -23.50 -8.09 1.28
N PHE A 250 -22.95 -9.24 1.67
CA PHE A 250 -23.59 -10.55 1.54
C PHE A 250 -23.65 -11.25 2.90
N LYS A 251 -24.62 -12.15 3.06
CA LYS A 251 -24.87 -12.85 4.33
C LYS A 251 -23.90 -14.00 4.54
N LYS A 252 -23.57 -14.72 3.47
CA LYS A 252 -22.66 -15.87 3.50
C LYS A 252 -21.58 -15.73 2.44
N ILE A 253 -20.34 -16.00 2.84
CA ILE A 253 -19.18 -15.87 1.97
C ILE A 253 -18.50 -17.24 1.83
N ILE A 254 -18.15 -17.61 0.61
CA ILE A 254 -17.33 -18.78 0.32
C ILE A 254 -16.01 -18.29 -0.25
N LEU A 255 -14.89 -18.63 0.40
CA LEU A 255 -13.55 -18.31 -0.07
C LEU A 255 -12.82 -19.59 -0.43
N ASN A 256 -12.19 -19.60 -1.60
CA ASN A 256 -11.28 -20.67 -1.98
C ASN A 256 -10.01 -20.09 -2.60
N ASP A 257 -8.91 -20.77 -2.34
CA ASP A 257 -7.70 -20.60 -3.11
C ASP A 257 -6.90 -21.90 -3.11
N PHE A 258 -6.13 -22.11 -4.17
CA PHE A 258 -5.33 -23.31 -4.33
C PHE A 258 -4.04 -23.28 -3.49
N LEU A 259 -3.49 -22.09 -3.21
CA LEU A 259 -2.28 -21.94 -2.43
C LEU A 259 -2.54 -22.11 -0.93
N HIS A 260 -1.69 -22.89 -0.26
CA HIS A 260 -1.80 -23.13 1.18
C HIS A 260 -1.59 -21.84 1.99
N SER A 261 -0.63 -21.02 1.58
CA SER A 261 -0.35 -19.73 2.23
C SER A 261 -1.56 -18.79 2.19
N ASN A 262 -2.32 -18.80 1.08
CA ASN A 262 -3.56 -18.03 0.96
C ASN A 262 -4.62 -18.56 1.92
N ASN A 263 -4.78 -19.88 2.03
CA ASN A 263 -5.73 -20.46 2.97
C ASN A 263 -5.42 -20.10 4.43
N ILE A 264 -4.17 -20.18 4.87
CA ILE A 264 -3.78 -19.78 6.23
C ILE A 264 -4.11 -18.31 6.50
N ILE A 265 -3.89 -17.43 5.52
CA ILE A 265 -4.28 -16.01 5.60
C ILE A 265 -5.79 -15.89 5.76
N TYR A 266 -6.58 -16.67 5.02
CA TYR A 266 -8.04 -16.63 5.15
C TYR A 266 -8.50 -17.10 6.52
N GLN A 267 -7.92 -18.18 7.04
CA GLN A 267 -8.19 -18.65 8.39
C GLN A 267 -7.84 -17.58 9.43
N ALA A 268 -6.74 -16.85 9.23
CA ALA A 268 -6.30 -15.79 10.14
C ALA A 268 -7.19 -14.52 10.07
N PHE A 269 -7.66 -14.12 8.89
CA PHE A 269 -8.47 -12.91 8.74
C PHE A 269 -9.99 -13.12 8.83
N PHE A 270 -10.53 -14.23 8.34
CA PHE A 270 -11.98 -14.40 8.15
C PHE A 270 -12.65 -15.39 9.10
N ASN A 271 -11.90 -16.37 9.64
CA ASN A 271 -12.48 -17.32 10.60
C ASN A 271 -12.87 -16.59 11.91
N ASN A 272 -14.09 -16.79 12.40
CA ASN A 272 -14.60 -16.11 13.61
C ASN A 272 -14.35 -16.88 14.91
N GLU A 273 -13.56 -17.95 14.88
CA GLU A 273 -13.14 -18.64 16.10
C GLU A 273 -12.56 -17.64 17.12
N LYS A 274 -12.94 -17.83 18.39
CA LYS A 274 -12.42 -17.02 19.50
C LYS A 274 -10.92 -17.30 19.67
N TYR A 275 -10.17 -16.25 19.99
CA TYR A 275 -8.73 -16.31 20.24
C TYR A 275 -8.32 -15.29 21.31
N ASN A 276 -7.17 -15.50 21.94
CA ASN A 276 -6.64 -14.57 22.93
C ASN A 276 -5.67 -13.57 22.29
N GLN A 277 -6.12 -12.33 22.06
CA GLN A 277 -5.31 -11.27 21.48
C GLN A 277 -4.10 -10.88 22.35
N GLU A 278 -4.25 -10.86 23.68
CA GLU A 278 -3.16 -10.48 24.59
C GLU A 278 -2.03 -11.51 24.53
N LYS A 279 -2.38 -12.79 24.53
CA LYS A 279 -1.43 -13.89 24.35
C LYS A 279 -0.64 -13.76 23.05
N ILE A 280 -1.30 -13.47 21.93
CA ILE A 280 -0.64 -13.24 20.64
C ILE A 280 0.33 -12.05 20.73
N ASN A 281 -0.11 -10.95 21.34
CA ASN A 281 0.71 -9.75 21.48
C ASN A 281 1.94 -9.98 22.36
N ILE A 282 1.82 -10.77 23.43
CA ILE A 282 2.93 -11.18 24.30
C ILE A 282 3.92 -12.03 23.49
N ILE A 283 3.46 -13.07 22.80
CA ILE A 283 4.31 -13.93 21.96
C ILE A 283 5.11 -13.12 20.93
N ILE A 284 4.44 -12.21 20.22
CA ILE A 284 5.09 -11.36 19.20
C ILE A 284 6.09 -10.39 19.84
N LYS A 285 5.76 -9.81 21.00
CA LYS A 285 6.68 -8.95 21.75
C LYS A 285 7.92 -9.73 22.18
N ASP A 286 7.75 -10.95 22.66
CA ASP A 286 8.85 -11.81 23.08
C ASP A 286 9.76 -12.13 21.90
N TYR A 287 9.21 -12.48 20.74
CA TYR A 287 10.00 -12.65 19.52
C TYR A 287 10.79 -11.38 19.16
N ASN A 288 10.15 -10.21 19.14
CA ASN A 288 10.84 -8.97 18.80
C ASN A 288 11.96 -8.55 19.79
N ASN A 289 12.01 -9.12 20.99
CA ASN A 289 13.06 -8.85 21.98
C ASN A 289 14.26 -9.80 21.89
N ILE A 290 14.21 -10.81 21.02
CA ILE A 290 15.29 -11.78 20.86
C ILE A 290 16.44 -11.16 20.05
N ASN A 291 17.68 -11.34 20.52
CA ASN A 291 18.86 -11.04 19.71
C ASN A 291 19.16 -12.22 18.77
N TYR A 292 18.81 -12.05 17.50
CA TYR A 292 18.94 -13.07 16.47
C TYR A 292 20.36 -13.29 15.93
N GLU A 293 21.31 -12.40 16.24
CA GLU A 293 22.71 -12.54 15.79
C GLU A 293 23.36 -13.80 16.38
N ASN A 294 22.98 -14.14 17.62
CA ASN A 294 23.54 -15.25 18.40
C ASN A 294 22.81 -16.59 18.20
N ILE A 295 21.76 -16.63 17.37
CA ILE A 295 21.06 -17.88 17.08
C ILE A 295 21.84 -18.68 16.04
N GLU A 296 21.86 -20.00 16.20
CA GLU A 296 22.44 -20.91 15.21
C GLU A 296 21.73 -20.80 13.85
N GLU A 297 22.43 -21.20 12.79
CA GLU A 297 21.80 -21.34 11.48
C GLU A 297 20.69 -22.40 11.54
N ASN A 298 19.63 -22.19 10.76
CA ASN A 298 18.50 -23.10 10.67
C ASN A 298 18.10 -23.26 9.21
N TYR A 299 17.18 -24.19 8.93
CA TYR A 299 16.73 -24.47 7.57
C TYR A 299 16.38 -23.20 6.78
N PHE A 300 15.71 -22.22 7.39
CA PHE A 300 15.31 -21.01 6.68
C PHE A 300 16.50 -20.10 6.35
N SER A 301 17.43 -19.93 7.29
CA SER A 301 18.61 -19.07 7.11
C SER A 301 19.64 -19.67 6.16
N GLU A 302 19.88 -20.98 6.21
CA GLU A 302 20.75 -21.70 5.29
C GLU A 302 20.26 -21.57 3.83
N ASN A 303 18.95 -21.69 3.65
CA ASN A 303 18.34 -21.65 2.33
C ASN A 303 18.15 -20.21 1.84
N PHE A 304 17.45 -19.35 2.58
CA PHE A 304 17.01 -18.04 2.07
C PHE A 304 17.84 -16.85 2.55
N GLY A 305 18.73 -17.04 3.54
CA GLY A 305 19.62 -16.01 4.07
C GLY A 305 20.70 -15.58 3.08
N GLY A 306 21.01 -14.29 3.05
CA GLY A 306 21.91 -13.66 2.09
C GLY A 306 21.36 -13.60 0.65
N LYS A 307 20.09 -13.99 0.45
CA LYS A 307 19.44 -14.06 -0.86
C LYS A 307 18.14 -13.25 -0.86
N TYR A 308 17.07 -13.84 -0.34
CA TYR A 308 15.77 -13.17 -0.19
C TYR A 308 15.74 -12.27 1.05
N PHE A 309 16.55 -12.59 2.06
CA PHE A 309 16.61 -11.87 3.34
C PHE A 309 18.06 -11.69 3.77
N SER A 310 18.33 -10.76 4.70
CA SER A 310 19.62 -10.73 5.41
C SER A 310 19.82 -12.06 6.16
N LYS A 311 21.07 -12.39 6.54
CA LYS A 311 21.33 -13.63 7.29
C LYS A 311 20.62 -13.63 8.65
N SER A 312 20.75 -12.55 9.41
CA SER A 312 20.14 -12.40 10.73
C SER A 312 18.60 -12.41 10.67
N SER A 313 17.98 -11.66 9.77
CA SER A 313 16.53 -11.73 9.54
C SER A 313 16.08 -13.14 9.14
N ALA A 314 16.84 -13.87 8.33
CA ALA A 314 16.50 -15.25 7.97
C ALA A 314 16.59 -16.20 9.17
N LYS A 315 17.57 -16.02 10.07
CA LYS A 315 17.64 -16.75 11.34
C LYS A 315 16.41 -16.48 12.19
N ALA A 316 16.02 -15.21 12.31
CA ALA A 316 14.83 -14.79 13.05
C ALA A 316 13.56 -15.49 12.54
N ILE A 317 13.35 -15.45 11.22
CA ILE A 317 12.19 -16.08 10.58
C ILE A 317 12.14 -17.58 10.87
N GLY A 318 13.28 -18.26 10.69
CA GLY A 318 13.37 -19.69 10.93
C GLY A 318 13.13 -20.06 12.39
N PHE A 319 13.74 -19.32 13.32
CA PHE A 319 13.55 -19.53 14.76
C PHE A 319 12.10 -19.33 15.17
N ILE A 320 11.47 -18.21 14.77
CA ILE A 320 10.08 -17.90 15.11
C ILE A 320 9.16 -18.99 14.58
N ARG A 321 9.34 -19.36 13.30
CA ARG A 321 8.47 -20.36 12.68
C ARG A 321 8.62 -21.74 13.31
N GLU A 322 9.85 -22.15 13.66
CA GLU A 322 10.10 -23.40 14.40
C GLU A 322 9.45 -23.36 15.79
N ASN A 323 9.61 -22.25 16.51
CA ASN A 323 9.05 -22.07 17.84
C ASN A 323 7.50 -22.11 17.83
N ILE A 324 6.85 -21.51 16.82
CA ILE A 324 5.39 -21.60 16.64
C ILE A 324 4.97 -23.06 16.42
N GLU A 325 5.73 -23.86 15.66
CA GLU A 325 5.41 -25.27 15.43
C GLU A 325 5.57 -26.11 16.70
N GLN A 326 6.67 -25.94 17.42
CA GLN A 326 6.93 -26.66 18.66
C GLN A 326 5.90 -26.33 19.75
N ASN A 327 5.37 -25.10 19.75
CA ASN A 327 4.33 -24.66 20.68
C ASN A 327 2.90 -24.91 20.16
N ARG A 328 2.71 -25.69 19.09
CA ARG A 328 1.39 -25.88 18.47
C ARG A 328 0.33 -26.38 19.46
N GLY A 329 0.68 -27.25 20.39
CA GLY A 329 -0.24 -27.78 21.41
C GLY A 329 -0.80 -26.71 22.37
N ASN A 330 -0.13 -25.57 22.49
CA ASN A 330 -0.53 -24.47 23.34
C ASN A 330 -1.38 -23.41 22.59
N LEU A 331 -1.58 -23.54 21.28
CA LEU A 331 -2.25 -22.54 20.45
C LEU A 331 -3.59 -23.08 19.93
N THR A 332 -4.64 -22.25 19.92
CA THR A 332 -5.82 -22.58 19.12
C THR A 332 -5.46 -22.53 17.62
N TYR A 333 -6.27 -23.17 16.77
CA TYR A 333 -6.02 -23.13 15.32
C TYR A 333 -6.02 -21.68 14.79
N LYS A 334 -6.96 -20.87 15.27
CA LYS A 334 -7.02 -19.44 14.96
C LYS A 334 -5.77 -18.68 15.40
N GLU A 335 -5.30 -18.89 16.63
CA GLU A 335 -4.07 -18.27 17.15
C GLU A 335 -2.84 -18.65 16.33
N TYR A 336 -2.71 -19.92 15.99
CA TYR A 336 -1.65 -20.40 15.09
C TYR A 336 -1.70 -19.67 13.74
N CYS A 337 -2.86 -19.62 13.09
CA CYS A 337 -3.01 -18.94 11.80
C CYS A 337 -2.66 -17.45 11.88
N ILE A 338 -3.03 -16.78 12.99
CA ILE A 338 -2.69 -15.37 13.25
C ILE A 338 -1.16 -15.20 13.35
N LEU A 339 -0.45 -16.03 14.11
CA LEU A 339 1.00 -15.93 14.24
C LEU A 339 1.73 -16.20 12.93
N ILE A 340 1.35 -17.26 12.21
CA ILE A 340 1.93 -17.60 10.90
C ILE A 340 1.67 -16.48 9.88
N THR A 341 0.45 -15.93 9.85
CA THR A 341 0.12 -14.82 8.94
C THR A 341 0.88 -13.55 9.30
N SER A 342 1.02 -13.26 10.60
CA SER A 342 1.80 -12.12 11.10
C SER A 342 3.27 -12.22 10.67
N LEU A 343 3.85 -13.43 10.74
CA LEU A 343 5.21 -13.69 10.27
C LEU A 343 5.30 -13.52 8.76
N LEU A 344 4.37 -14.13 8.01
CA LEU A 344 4.29 -14.03 6.55
C LEU A 344 4.26 -12.57 6.07
N TYR A 345 3.43 -11.73 6.67
CA TYR A 345 3.32 -10.31 6.31
C TYR A 345 4.59 -9.52 6.68
N SER A 346 5.24 -9.90 7.79
CA SER A 346 6.51 -9.28 8.20
C SER A 346 7.64 -9.58 7.22
N ILE A 347 7.76 -10.83 6.78
CA ILE A 347 8.80 -11.22 5.82
C ILE A 347 8.58 -10.59 4.45
N ASP A 348 7.32 -10.46 4.02
CA ASP A 348 7.02 -9.87 2.72
C ASP A 348 7.51 -8.41 2.65
N ARG A 349 7.48 -7.66 3.75
CA ARG A 349 7.97 -6.27 3.76
C ARG A 349 9.48 -6.13 3.61
N ILE A 350 10.24 -7.09 4.15
CA ILE A 350 11.71 -7.05 4.16
C ILE A 350 12.33 -7.88 3.03
N ALA A 351 11.52 -8.59 2.24
CA ALA A 351 12.04 -9.46 1.19
C ALA A 351 12.72 -8.66 0.06
N ASN A 352 13.92 -9.10 -0.30
CA ASN A 352 14.76 -8.53 -1.35
C ASN A 352 14.28 -8.95 -2.77
N THR A 353 13.04 -8.61 -3.10
CA THR A 353 12.36 -8.97 -4.36
C THR A 353 11.45 -7.84 -4.87
N VAL A 354 10.88 -8.02 -6.06
CA VAL A 354 9.88 -7.10 -6.68
C VAL A 354 8.44 -7.36 -6.19
N GLY A 355 8.24 -8.06 -5.06
CA GLY A 355 6.91 -8.44 -4.56
C GLY A 355 6.47 -9.86 -4.92
N HIS A 356 7.39 -10.67 -5.46
CA HIS A 356 7.22 -12.12 -5.62
C HIS A 356 8.57 -12.82 -5.47
N TYR A 357 8.58 -14.12 -5.21
CA TYR A 357 9.78 -14.90 -4.91
C TYR A 357 10.32 -15.67 -6.12
N ASP A 358 9.90 -15.34 -7.34
CA ASP A 358 10.47 -15.97 -8.55
C ASP A 358 11.98 -15.69 -8.74
N ALA A 359 12.46 -14.56 -8.21
CA ALA A 359 13.87 -14.17 -8.17
C ALA A 359 14.13 -13.15 -7.03
N TYR A 360 15.39 -12.96 -6.67
CA TYR A 360 15.86 -11.93 -5.72
C TYR A 360 16.95 -11.06 -6.35
N PHE A 361 17.15 -9.85 -5.81
CA PHE A 361 18.19 -8.95 -6.29
C PHE A 361 19.59 -9.37 -5.79
N LYS A 362 20.60 -9.31 -6.65
CA LYS A 362 22.01 -9.50 -6.26
C LYS A 362 22.58 -8.22 -5.63
N LYS A 363 22.15 -7.89 -4.41
CA LYS A 363 22.67 -6.73 -3.66
C LYS A 363 23.93 -7.12 -2.89
N LYS A 364 24.85 -6.16 -2.69
CA LYS A 364 26.05 -6.33 -1.85
C LYS A 364 25.69 -6.56 -0.38
N SER A 365 24.65 -5.89 0.09
CA SER A 365 24.09 -6.05 1.44
C SER A 365 22.56 -6.01 1.36
N ILE A 366 21.92 -6.72 2.29
CA ILE A 366 20.47 -6.70 2.51
C ILE A 366 20.30 -6.16 3.94
N GLU A 367 19.46 -5.14 4.10
CA GLU A 367 19.18 -4.52 5.39
C GLU A 367 18.62 -5.56 6.38
N ASP A 368 19.06 -5.44 7.63
CA ASP A 368 18.64 -6.32 8.72
C ASP A 368 17.66 -5.59 9.63
N VAL A 369 16.38 -5.74 9.33
CA VAL A 369 15.30 -4.93 9.92
C VAL A 369 14.08 -5.78 10.30
N PHE A 370 14.30 -7.06 10.63
CA PHE A 370 13.20 -7.95 10.98
C PHE A 370 12.45 -7.41 12.20
N PHE A 371 11.16 -7.15 12.02
CA PHE A 371 10.25 -6.75 13.08
C PHE A 371 8.86 -7.30 12.79
N MET A 372 8.33 -8.09 13.73
CA MET A 372 7.04 -8.75 13.58
C MET A 372 5.90 -7.90 14.15
N LYS A 373 4.84 -7.71 13.37
CA LYS A 373 3.58 -7.10 13.84
C LYS A 373 2.44 -8.12 13.74
N SER A 374 1.49 -8.02 14.65
CA SER A 374 0.27 -8.84 14.63
C SER A 374 -0.66 -8.43 13.47
N ILE A 375 -1.59 -9.27 13.07
CA ILE A 375 -2.68 -8.92 12.16
C ILE A 375 -3.92 -8.45 12.92
N GLU A 376 -4.82 -7.74 12.24
CA GLU A 376 -6.16 -7.45 12.74
C GLU A 376 -7.19 -8.30 11.97
N PRO A 377 -7.70 -9.40 12.56
CA PRO A 377 -8.75 -10.20 11.94
C PRO A 377 -10.02 -9.37 11.63
N LEU A 378 -10.70 -9.73 10.54
CA LEU A 378 -11.96 -9.14 10.14
C LEU A 378 -13.10 -9.67 11.01
N ASN A 379 -14.10 -8.84 11.25
CA ASN A 379 -15.38 -9.27 11.83
C ASN A 379 -16.32 -9.70 10.69
N ALA A 380 -16.09 -10.89 10.13
CA ALA A 380 -16.77 -11.38 8.94
C ALA A 380 -17.78 -12.47 9.29
N LYS A 381 -19.09 -12.21 9.21
CA LYS A 381 -20.11 -13.22 9.56
C LYS A 381 -20.23 -14.31 8.49
N ASP A 382 -20.40 -15.57 8.93
CA ASP A 382 -20.66 -16.77 8.11
C ASP A 382 -19.75 -16.92 6.86
N VAL A 383 -18.49 -17.30 7.10
CA VAL A 383 -17.49 -17.53 6.05
C VAL A 383 -17.10 -19.01 6.00
N SER A 384 -17.25 -19.63 4.84
CA SER A 384 -16.73 -20.97 4.54
C SER A 384 -15.42 -20.84 3.76
N ILE A 385 -14.36 -21.49 4.23
CA ILE A 385 -13.00 -21.34 3.67
C ILE A 385 -12.50 -22.70 3.19
N PHE A 386 -12.07 -22.77 1.93
CA PHE A 386 -11.57 -23.97 1.27
C PHE A 386 -10.13 -23.79 0.76
N ASN A 387 -9.41 -24.91 0.65
CA ASN A 387 -8.11 -25.00 -0.02
C ASN A 387 -8.15 -26.15 -1.02
N LYS A 388 -8.86 -25.95 -2.13
CA LYS A 388 -9.09 -26.98 -3.14
C LYS A 388 -8.79 -26.45 -4.54
N ASP A 389 -8.53 -27.38 -5.46
CA ASP A 389 -8.68 -27.09 -6.88
C ASP A 389 -10.12 -26.60 -7.13
N THR A 390 -10.23 -25.48 -7.85
CA THR A 390 -11.50 -24.79 -8.03
C THR A 390 -12.51 -25.60 -8.86
N ASN A 391 -12.05 -26.38 -9.84
CA ASN A 391 -12.93 -27.22 -10.65
C ASN A 391 -13.49 -28.40 -9.84
N ILE A 392 -12.75 -28.88 -8.84
CA ILE A 392 -13.26 -29.87 -7.88
C ILE A 392 -14.28 -29.23 -6.96
N LEU A 393 -13.94 -28.09 -6.35
CA LEU A 393 -14.83 -27.39 -5.41
C LEU A 393 -16.15 -26.96 -6.07
N ALA A 394 -16.12 -26.59 -7.35
CA ALA A 394 -17.29 -26.14 -8.09
C ALA A 394 -18.46 -27.14 -8.07
N LYS A 395 -18.16 -28.44 -7.96
CA LYS A 395 -19.16 -29.53 -7.89
C LYS A 395 -19.79 -29.68 -6.51
N GLU A 396 -19.20 -29.06 -5.48
CA GLU A 396 -19.60 -29.21 -4.08
C GLU A 396 -20.32 -27.98 -3.51
N ILE A 397 -20.22 -26.82 -4.19
CA ILE A 397 -20.74 -25.55 -3.68
C ILE A 397 -21.89 -25.01 -4.52
N LYS A 398 -22.74 -24.23 -3.85
CA LYS A 398 -23.80 -23.43 -4.45
C LYS A 398 -23.71 -22.00 -3.94
N ALA A 399 -23.82 -21.03 -4.84
CA ALA A 399 -23.81 -19.61 -4.48
C ALA A 399 -24.74 -18.80 -5.38
N ASP A 400 -25.14 -17.62 -4.94
CA ASP A 400 -25.92 -16.74 -5.80
C ASP A 400 -25.01 -16.05 -6.82
N ILE A 401 -23.84 -15.61 -6.35
CA ILE A 401 -22.87 -14.89 -7.15
C ILE A 401 -21.52 -15.59 -6.97
N VAL A 402 -20.91 -16.01 -8.07
CA VAL A 402 -19.57 -16.59 -8.09
C VAL A 402 -18.64 -15.65 -8.85
N TYR A 403 -17.64 -15.11 -8.15
CA TYR A 403 -16.58 -14.30 -8.71
C TYR A 403 -15.40 -15.19 -9.13
N ILE A 404 -14.95 -15.02 -10.38
CA ILE A 404 -14.00 -15.89 -11.06
C ILE A 404 -12.85 -15.03 -11.61
N ASP A 405 -11.65 -15.20 -11.06
CA ASP A 405 -10.44 -14.46 -11.44
C ASP A 405 -9.19 -15.36 -11.43
N PRO A 406 -9.15 -16.42 -12.26
CA PRO A 406 -8.06 -17.37 -12.31
C PRO A 406 -6.77 -16.75 -12.87
N PRO A 407 -5.62 -17.40 -12.65
CA PRO A 407 -4.36 -16.98 -13.26
C PRO A 407 -4.35 -17.36 -14.75
N TYR A 408 -4.69 -16.43 -15.64
CA TYR A 408 -4.80 -16.67 -17.09
C TYR A 408 -3.47 -16.77 -17.85
N ASN A 409 -2.32 -16.58 -17.20
CA ASN A 409 -1.01 -16.53 -17.85
C ASN A 409 -0.14 -17.73 -17.46
N SER A 410 1.04 -17.88 -18.06
CA SER A 410 1.91 -19.04 -17.79
C SER A 410 2.56 -19.03 -16.39
N ARG A 411 2.29 -18.03 -15.55
CA ARG A 411 2.93 -17.89 -14.23
C ARG A 411 2.25 -18.83 -13.24
N GLN A 412 2.99 -19.84 -12.83
CA GLN A 412 2.54 -20.78 -11.82
C GLN A 412 2.73 -20.15 -10.44
N TYR A 413 1.63 -19.73 -9.82
CA TYR A 413 1.66 -18.98 -8.55
C TYR A 413 2.34 -19.76 -7.42
N SER A 414 2.19 -21.09 -7.37
CA SER A 414 2.92 -21.96 -6.43
C SER A 414 4.44 -21.83 -6.56
N ARG A 415 4.96 -21.57 -7.77
CA ARG A 415 6.38 -21.33 -8.03
C ARG A 415 6.80 -19.91 -7.65
N PHE A 416 5.94 -18.93 -7.87
CA PHE A 416 6.21 -17.51 -7.60
C PHE A 416 6.17 -17.19 -6.11
N TYR A 417 5.38 -17.91 -5.33
CA TYR A 417 5.26 -17.72 -3.88
C TYR A 417 5.80 -18.92 -3.08
N HIS A 418 6.71 -19.70 -3.67
CA HIS A 418 7.24 -20.93 -3.05
C HIS A 418 7.87 -20.69 -1.66
N VAL A 419 8.49 -19.52 -1.42
CA VAL A 419 9.02 -19.17 -0.09
C VAL A 419 7.90 -19.02 0.94
N LEU A 420 6.75 -18.46 0.54
CA LEU A 420 5.59 -18.30 1.41
C LEU A 420 4.86 -19.65 1.63
N GLU A 421 4.74 -20.47 0.57
CA GLU A 421 4.22 -21.83 0.69
C GLU A 421 5.09 -22.65 1.67
N ASN A 422 6.42 -22.61 1.50
CA ASN A 422 7.34 -23.32 2.39
C ASN A 422 7.27 -22.79 3.83
N LEU A 423 7.20 -21.46 4.03
CA LEU A 423 7.04 -20.88 5.37
C LEU A 423 5.77 -21.36 6.06
N THR A 424 4.66 -21.47 5.32
CA THR A 424 3.35 -21.80 5.90
C THR A 424 3.21 -23.31 6.13
N GLN A 425 3.54 -24.14 5.14
CA GLN A 425 3.50 -25.60 5.25
C GLN A 425 4.57 -26.15 6.21
N TRP A 426 5.78 -25.56 6.19
CA TRP A 426 6.93 -25.92 7.01
C TRP A 426 7.45 -27.35 6.88
N ASN A 427 7.27 -27.95 5.70
CA ASN A 427 7.77 -29.29 5.37
C ASN A 427 9.29 -29.36 5.15
N LYS A 428 9.98 -28.21 5.11
CA LYS A 428 11.44 -28.08 4.90
C LYS A 428 11.95 -28.89 3.68
N PRO A 429 11.36 -28.73 2.48
CA PRO A 429 11.74 -29.50 1.30
C PRO A 429 13.17 -29.19 0.85
N LYS A 430 13.76 -30.10 0.09
CA LYS A 430 15.01 -29.82 -0.62
C LYS A 430 14.76 -28.79 -1.72
N LEU A 431 15.68 -27.82 -1.87
CA LEU A 431 15.54 -26.71 -2.80
C LEU A 431 16.56 -26.80 -3.92
N HIS A 432 16.15 -26.34 -5.11
CA HIS A 432 16.92 -26.49 -6.34
C HIS A 432 17.00 -25.17 -7.13
N GLY A 433 18.09 -25.04 -7.90
CA GLY A 433 18.32 -23.91 -8.81
C GLY A 433 18.61 -22.58 -8.11
N ALA A 434 18.86 -21.54 -8.92
CA ALA A 434 19.27 -20.22 -8.41
C ALA A 434 18.21 -19.53 -7.54
N ALA A 435 16.93 -19.79 -7.83
CA ALA A 435 15.79 -19.24 -7.10
C ALA A 435 15.38 -20.08 -5.88
N LEU A 436 16.03 -21.22 -5.62
CA LEU A 436 15.79 -22.11 -4.47
C LEU A 436 14.36 -22.61 -4.36
N LYS A 437 13.87 -23.17 -5.46
CA LYS A 437 12.50 -23.66 -5.52
C LYS A 437 12.46 -25.15 -5.14
N PRO A 438 11.41 -25.60 -4.44
CA PRO A 438 11.17 -27.03 -4.23
C PRO A 438 10.77 -27.71 -5.54
N GLU A 439 10.56 -29.02 -5.49
CA GLU A 439 9.93 -29.75 -6.58
C GLU A 439 8.56 -29.14 -6.96
N PRO A 440 8.15 -29.17 -8.24
CA PRO A 440 6.88 -28.59 -8.65
C PRO A 440 5.68 -29.31 -8.03
N GLU A 441 4.91 -28.58 -7.23
CA GLU A 441 3.63 -29.01 -6.66
C GLU A 441 2.54 -27.96 -6.92
N ASN A 442 1.27 -28.36 -6.78
CA ASN A 442 0.11 -27.46 -6.88
C ASN A 442 0.18 -26.55 -8.11
N MET A 443 0.37 -27.16 -9.28
CA MET A 443 0.50 -26.47 -10.56
C MET A 443 -0.88 -26.28 -11.19
N SER A 444 -1.30 -25.03 -11.38
CA SER A 444 -2.62 -24.71 -11.92
C SER A 444 -2.69 -25.00 -13.42
N ASP A 445 -3.76 -25.68 -13.82
CA ASP A 445 -4.09 -25.92 -15.21
C ASP A 445 -4.57 -24.66 -15.95
N TYR A 446 -5.02 -23.64 -15.22
CA TYR A 446 -5.33 -22.32 -15.79
C TYR A 446 -4.09 -21.59 -16.33
N CYS A 447 -2.90 -22.00 -15.88
CA CYS A 447 -1.62 -21.49 -16.39
C CYS A 447 -1.05 -22.32 -17.56
N ARG A 448 -1.78 -23.34 -18.02
CA ARG A 448 -1.38 -24.26 -19.11
C ARG A 448 -2.24 -24.04 -20.35
N ILE A 449 -1.93 -24.76 -21.43
CA ILE A 449 -2.68 -24.70 -22.70
C ILE A 449 -4.15 -25.13 -22.51
N GLN A 450 -4.43 -25.97 -21.50
CA GLN A 450 -5.78 -26.46 -21.18
C GLN A 450 -6.68 -25.47 -20.44
N ALA A 451 -6.23 -24.25 -20.15
CA ALA A 451 -6.98 -23.24 -19.38
C ALA A 451 -8.40 -23.01 -19.90
N LYS A 452 -8.57 -22.94 -21.23
CA LYS A 452 -9.87 -22.81 -21.90
C LYS A 452 -10.82 -23.95 -21.55
N HIS A 453 -10.33 -25.18 -21.59
CA HIS A 453 -11.14 -26.37 -21.28
C HIS A 453 -11.51 -26.40 -19.79
N LYS A 454 -10.59 -26.00 -18.92
CA LYS A 454 -10.85 -25.91 -17.48
C LYS A 454 -11.85 -24.83 -17.12
N LEU A 455 -11.79 -23.65 -17.76
CA LEU A 455 -12.83 -22.63 -17.58
C LEU A 455 -14.19 -23.12 -18.06
N ALA A 456 -14.25 -23.85 -19.18
CA ALA A 456 -15.50 -24.43 -19.68
C ALA A 456 -16.09 -25.48 -18.73
N GLU A 457 -15.25 -26.39 -18.19
CA GLU A 457 -15.64 -27.34 -17.15
C GLU A 457 -16.18 -26.62 -15.91
N LEU A 458 -15.46 -25.61 -15.41
CA LEU A 458 -15.86 -24.82 -14.25
C LEU A 458 -17.23 -24.14 -14.45
N VAL A 459 -17.42 -23.45 -15.58
CA VAL A 459 -18.67 -22.74 -15.90
C VAL A 459 -19.85 -23.71 -16.04
N ASN A 460 -19.59 -24.92 -16.56
CA ASN A 460 -20.60 -25.96 -16.66
C ASN A 460 -21.01 -26.47 -15.27
N ASP A 461 -20.04 -26.80 -14.42
CA ASP A 461 -20.26 -27.57 -13.20
C ASP A 461 -20.73 -26.72 -12.01
N ILE A 462 -20.35 -25.44 -11.97
CA ILE A 462 -20.72 -24.55 -10.85
C ILE A 462 -22.25 -24.28 -10.83
N ASP A 463 -22.86 -24.48 -9.67
CA ASP A 463 -24.26 -24.09 -9.39
C ASP A 463 -24.31 -22.66 -8.87
N ALA A 464 -24.61 -21.73 -9.78
CA ALA A 464 -24.74 -20.31 -9.44
C ALA A 464 -25.81 -19.59 -10.25
N ARG A 465 -26.42 -18.54 -9.66
CA ARG A 465 -27.35 -17.65 -10.37
C ARG A 465 -26.63 -16.64 -11.26
N TYR A 466 -25.47 -16.17 -10.81
CA TYR A 466 -24.63 -15.21 -11.51
C TYR A 466 -23.16 -15.64 -11.51
N LEU A 467 -22.54 -15.62 -12.68
CA LEU A 467 -21.09 -15.74 -12.83
C LEU A 467 -20.50 -14.38 -13.15
N VAL A 468 -19.49 -13.96 -12.39
CA VAL A 468 -18.79 -12.68 -12.56
C VAL A 468 -17.33 -12.99 -12.84
N VAL A 469 -16.93 -12.93 -14.11
CA VAL A 469 -15.56 -13.27 -14.54
C VAL A 469 -14.76 -12.01 -14.77
N SER A 470 -13.64 -11.88 -14.07
CA SER A 470 -12.67 -10.79 -14.24
C SER A 470 -11.57 -11.21 -15.20
N TYR A 471 -11.16 -10.33 -16.10
CA TYR A 471 -10.18 -10.64 -17.11
C TYR A 471 -9.44 -9.39 -17.59
N ASN A 472 -8.14 -9.50 -17.87
CA ASN A 472 -7.35 -8.42 -18.45
C ASN A 472 -6.80 -8.80 -19.83
N ASN A 473 -6.67 -7.86 -20.75
CA ASN A 473 -6.26 -8.13 -22.14
C ASN A 473 -4.73 -8.01 -22.35
N THR A 474 -3.91 -8.85 -21.73
CA THR A 474 -2.44 -8.84 -21.88
C THR A 474 -1.91 -9.63 -23.10
N TYR A 475 -2.61 -9.60 -24.23
CA TYR A 475 -2.29 -10.43 -25.41
C TYR A 475 -0.93 -10.14 -26.07
N THR A 476 -0.44 -8.91 -25.95
CA THR A 476 0.76 -8.38 -26.63
C THR A 476 1.98 -8.33 -25.72
N SER A 477 2.04 -9.16 -24.67
CA SER A 477 3.18 -9.14 -23.77
C SER A 477 4.46 -9.64 -24.44
N LYS A 478 5.54 -8.86 -24.37
CA LYS A 478 6.86 -9.26 -24.88
C LYS A 478 7.42 -10.53 -24.22
N SER A 479 6.85 -10.98 -23.10
CA SER A 479 7.18 -12.26 -22.46
C SER A 479 6.12 -13.34 -22.69
N ASN A 480 6.53 -14.52 -23.14
CA ASN A 480 5.65 -15.70 -23.26
C ASN A 480 4.99 -16.09 -21.92
N SER A 481 5.59 -15.71 -20.79
CA SER A 481 5.06 -15.98 -19.46
C SER A 481 3.85 -15.12 -19.09
N SER A 482 3.73 -13.90 -19.62
CA SER A 482 2.64 -12.96 -19.31
C SER A 482 1.47 -13.06 -20.30
N LYS A 483 1.65 -13.77 -21.42
CA LYS A 483 0.62 -13.93 -22.46
C LYS A 483 -0.51 -14.81 -21.94
N ASN A 484 -1.74 -14.31 -22.05
CA ASN A 484 -2.93 -15.04 -21.63
C ASN A 484 -3.14 -16.31 -22.46
N LYS A 485 -3.62 -17.36 -21.79
CA LYS A 485 -3.92 -18.70 -22.34
C LYS A 485 -5.34 -18.83 -22.87
N ILE A 486 -6.19 -17.84 -22.58
CA ILE A 486 -7.59 -17.79 -23.04
C ILE A 486 -7.83 -16.39 -23.63
N THR A 487 -8.49 -16.34 -24.78
CA THR A 487 -8.90 -15.10 -25.45
C THR A 487 -10.25 -14.58 -24.92
N LEU A 488 -10.54 -13.31 -25.19
CA LEU A 488 -11.76 -12.63 -24.77
C LEU A 488 -12.97 -13.30 -25.41
N GLU A 489 -12.87 -13.58 -26.70
CA GLU A 489 -13.90 -14.23 -27.50
C GLU A 489 -14.17 -15.65 -27.00
N GLU A 490 -13.13 -16.36 -26.54
CA GLU A 490 -13.28 -17.68 -25.93
C GLU A 490 -14.00 -17.64 -24.59
N ILE A 491 -13.66 -16.68 -23.72
CA ILE A 491 -14.36 -16.48 -22.43
C ILE A 491 -15.83 -16.15 -22.69
N GLU A 492 -16.10 -15.19 -23.58
CA GLU A 492 -17.45 -14.78 -23.93
C GLU A 492 -18.27 -15.96 -24.47
N ARG A 493 -17.69 -16.75 -25.40
CA ARG A 493 -18.35 -17.92 -25.97
C ARG A 493 -18.65 -18.98 -24.91
N ILE A 494 -17.73 -19.23 -23.98
CA ILE A 494 -17.95 -20.18 -22.87
C ILE A 494 -19.07 -19.69 -21.96
N LEU A 495 -19.07 -18.42 -21.56
CA LEU A 495 -20.09 -17.90 -20.65
C LEU A 495 -21.49 -17.86 -21.27
N LYS A 496 -21.58 -17.56 -22.57
CA LYS A 496 -22.83 -17.59 -23.33
C LYS A 496 -23.48 -18.98 -23.40
N THR A 497 -22.74 -20.07 -23.19
CA THR A 497 -23.35 -21.41 -23.14
C THR A 497 -24.18 -21.59 -21.87
N LYS A 498 -23.74 -21.02 -20.74
CA LYS A 498 -24.42 -21.13 -19.43
C LYS A 498 -25.55 -20.11 -19.27
N GLY A 499 -25.47 -18.94 -19.91
CA GLY A 499 -26.49 -17.92 -19.74
C GLY A 499 -26.33 -16.63 -20.53
N ASN A 500 -27.17 -15.65 -20.23
CA ASN A 500 -27.09 -14.33 -20.86
C ASN A 500 -25.91 -13.54 -20.27
N THR A 501 -24.96 -13.14 -21.13
CA THR A 501 -23.70 -12.52 -20.71
C THR A 501 -23.65 -11.05 -21.12
N LYS A 502 -23.37 -10.16 -20.17
CA LYS A 502 -23.05 -8.74 -20.38
C LYS A 502 -21.55 -8.50 -20.13
N ILE A 503 -20.96 -7.56 -20.84
CA ILE A 503 -19.52 -7.24 -20.75
C ILE A 503 -19.36 -5.77 -20.34
N PHE A 504 -18.58 -5.54 -19.30
CA PHE A 504 -18.18 -4.22 -18.82
C PHE A 504 -16.68 -4.05 -19.01
N LYS A 505 -16.24 -2.83 -19.35
CA LYS A 505 -14.83 -2.52 -19.61
C LYS A 505 -14.37 -1.32 -18.79
N LYS A 506 -13.15 -1.36 -18.28
CA LYS A 506 -12.48 -0.23 -17.62
C LYS A 506 -11.04 -0.13 -18.10
N ASN A 507 -10.61 1.07 -18.49
CA ASN A 507 -9.20 1.31 -18.81
C ASN A 507 -8.37 1.19 -17.52
N HIS A 508 -7.31 0.38 -17.53
CA HIS A 508 -6.47 0.16 -16.35
C HIS A 508 -5.01 -0.02 -16.78
N LYS A 509 -4.07 0.77 -16.25
CA LYS A 509 -2.65 0.61 -16.56
C LYS A 509 -2.04 -0.63 -15.85
N HIS A 510 -1.23 -1.39 -16.57
CA HIS A 510 -0.50 -2.57 -16.09
C HIS A 510 0.56 -2.22 -15.02
N PHE A 511 0.78 -3.09 -14.02
CA PHE A 511 1.93 -2.97 -13.10
C PHE A 511 3.23 -3.38 -13.81
N ASN A 512 4.15 -2.45 -14.05
CA ASN A 512 5.37 -2.69 -14.82
C ASN A 512 6.59 -2.84 -13.91
N ALA A 513 7.29 -3.98 -14.00
CA ALA A 513 8.59 -4.19 -13.33
C ALA A 513 9.80 -3.87 -14.24
N GLY A 514 9.58 -3.30 -15.44
CA GLY A 514 10.62 -2.83 -16.37
C GLY A 514 10.46 -3.32 -17.82
N ASN A 515 10.76 -2.40 -18.76
CA ASN A 515 10.95 -2.54 -20.24
C ASN A 515 9.78 -2.84 -21.20
N THR A 516 8.51 -2.72 -20.78
CA THR A 516 7.37 -2.88 -21.70
C THR A 516 6.32 -1.80 -21.57
N ALA A 517 6.33 -0.80 -22.45
CA ALA A 517 5.16 0.06 -22.66
C ALA A 517 4.03 -0.78 -23.27
N PHE A 518 2.88 -0.83 -22.60
CA PHE A 518 1.66 -1.43 -23.12
C PHE A 518 0.66 -0.30 -23.37
N ASP A 519 0.42 0.02 -24.63
CA ASP A 519 -0.70 0.87 -25.02
C ASP A 519 -1.99 0.01 -24.96
N ASN A 520 -3.08 0.56 -24.40
CA ASN A 520 -4.44 -0.02 -24.36
C ASN A 520 -4.71 -1.26 -23.47
N HIS A 521 -4.12 -1.35 -22.27
CA HIS A 521 -4.55 -2.35 -21.27
C HIS A 521 -5.95 -2.01 -20.69
N GLN A 522 -6.85 -2.98 -20.78
CA GLN A 522 -8.25 -2.89 -20.38
C GLN A 522 -8.60 -4.08 -19.49
N GLU A 523 -9.33 -3.78 -18.43
CA GLU A 523 -9.94 -4.76 -17.54
C GLU A 523 -11.39 -4.98 -17.98
N TYR A 524 -11.77 -6.24 -18.04
CA TYR A 524 -13.06 -6.73 -18.48
C TYR A 524 -13.74 -7.44 -17.32
N LEU A 525 -15.04 -7.19 -17.17
CA LEU A 525 -15.88 -7.90 -16.23
C LEU A 525 -17.07 -8.46 -16.99
N PHE A 526 -17.15 -9.79 -17.07
CA PHE A 526 -18.27 -10.49 -17.68
C PHE A 526 -19.27 -10.85 -16.59
N VAL A 527 -20.53 -10.46 -16.78
CA VAL A 527 -21.62 -10.84 -15.88
C VAL A 527 -22.58 -11.74 -16.63
N THR A 528 -22.66 -13.00 -16.20
CA THR A 528 -23.53 -14.01 -16.81
C THR A 528 -24.66 -14.34 -15.86
N LYS A 529 -25.89 -14.07 -16.26
CA LYS A 529 -27.09 -14.59 -15.58
C LYS A 529 -27.39 -15.98 -16.13
N THR A 530 -27.25 -17.00 -15.29
CA THR A 530 -27.40 -18.39 -15.72
C THR A 530 -28.85 -18.69 -16.10
N LYS A 531 -29.04 -19.58 -17.08
CA LYS A 531 -30.36 -20.13 -17.40
C LYS A 531 -30.70 -21.09 -16.26
N THR A 532 -31.73 -20.76 -15.50
CA THR A 532 -32.32 -21.64 -14.47
C THR A 532 -32.74 -22.97 -15.06
#